data_AF-A0A944GUZ7-F1
#
_entry.id   AF-A0A944GUZ7-F1
#
_cell.length_a   1.000
_cell.length_b   1.000
_cell.length_c   1.000
_cell.angle_alpha   90.00
_cell.angle_beta   90.00
_cell.angle_gamma   90.00
#
_symmetry.space_group_name_H-M   'P 1'
#
loop_
_entity.id
_entity.type
_entity.pdbx_description
1 polymer ?
#
loop_
_entity_poly.entity_id
_entity_poly.type
_entity_poly.pdbx_seq_one_letter_code
_entity_poly.pdbx_strand_id
1 'polypeptide(L)'
;MSAEGQDNGLGFALLHLGETGITHSFYWWVQGCVLCQHIRRTLYGAQEPLSSADRPVIGCVWELELINAEQVFWRDTMMIANPDPASYLAARH
;
A
#
# COMPACT_ATOMS: atom_id res chain seq x y z
N MET A 1 6.70 -9.86 -5.89
CA MET A 1 5.48 -10.48 -5.30
C MET A 1 5.74 -11.92 -4.88
N SER A 2 6.18 -12.83 -5.75
CA SER A 2 6.48 -14.23 -5.38
C SER A 2 7.58 -14.43 -4.32
N ALA A 3 8.54 -13.51 -4.21
CA ALA A 3 9.60 -13.57 -3.19
C ALA A 3 9.10 -13.37 -1.75
N GLU A 4 7.94 -12.72 -1.58
CA GLU A 4 7.37 -12.36 -0.27
C GLU A 4 6.36 -13.42 0.25
N GLY A 5 6.15 -14.50 -0.51
CA GLY A 5 5.23 -15.58 -0.18
C GLY A 5 3.99 -15.64 -1.07
N GLN A 6 2.92 -16.24 -0.55
CA GLN A 6 1.70 -16.49 -1.31
C GLN A 6 0.93 -15.18 -1.55
N ASP A 7 0.99 -14.66 -2.77
CA ASP A 7 0.25 -13.46 -3.19
C ASP A 7 -1.26 -13.69 -3.13
N ASN A 8 -2.00 -12.75 -2.52
CA ASN A 8 -3.45 -12.75 -2.49
C ASN A 8 -4.08 -12.10 -3.74
N GLY A 9 -3.29 -11.50 -4.62
CA GLY A 9 -3.72 -10.93 -5.90
C GLY A 9 -4.43 -9.58 -5.79
N LEU A 10 -4.39 -8.94 -4.62
CA LEU A 10 -5.09 -7.71 -4.30
C LEU A 10 -4.18 -6.76 -3.51
N GLY A 11 -4.43 -5.46 -3.68
CA GLY A 11 -3.64 -4.41 -3.07
C GLY A 11 -4.14 -3.03 -3.49
N PHE A 12 -3.40 -2.01 -3.11
CA PHE A 12 -3.76 -0.61 -3.34
C PHE A 12 -2.52 0.25 -3.54
N ALA A 13 -2.72 1.44 -4.11
CA ALA A 13 -1.66 2.40 -4.33
C ALA A 13 -2.06 3.77 -3.79
N LEU A 14 -1.13 4.46 -3.13
CA LEU A 14 -1.28 5.82 -2.67
C LEU A 14 -0.36 6.75 -3.46
N LEU A 15 -0.92 7.86 -3.93
CA LEU A 15 -0.18 8.93 -4.57
C LEU A 15 -0.19 10.17 -3.68
N HIS A 16 0.97 10.54 -3.17
CA HIS A 16 1.14 11.74 -2.37
C HIS A 16 1.83 12.82 -3.17
N LEU A 17 1.10 13.91 -3.41
CA LEU A 17 1.62 15.13 -4.02
C LEU A 17 2.11 16.05 -2.91
N GLY A 18 3.39 15.97 -2.61
CA GLY A 18 4.03 16.78 -1.58
C GLY A 18 4.50 18.10 -2.19
N GLU A 19 4.91 19.02 -1.32
CA GLU A 19 5.47 20.31 -1.75
C GLU A 19 6.77 20.15 -2.54
N THR A 20 7.60 19.17 -2.19
CA THR A 20 8.94 19.00 -2.78
C THR A 20 9.01 17.88 -3.82
N GLY A 21 7.94 17.12 -4.02
CA GLY A 21 7.94 15.97 -4.92
C GLY A 21 6.75 15.04 -4.73
N ILE A 22 6.78 13.94 -5.46
CA ILE A 22 5.72 12.94 -5.52
C ILE A 22 6.21 11.65 -4.88
N THR A 23 5.38 11.06 -4.01
CA THR A 23 5.60 9.70 -3.48
C THR A 23 4.54 8.77 -4.04
N HIS A 24 4.98 7.66 -4.64
CA HIS A 24 4.14 6.54 -5.03
C HIS A 24 4.39 5.41 -4.03
N SER A 25 3.34 4.98 -3.34
CA SER A 25 3.40 3.86 -2.40
C SER A 25 2.50 2.75 -2.92
N PHE A 26 3.05 1.56 -3.09
CA PHE A 26 2.33 0.36 -3.54
C PHE A 26 2.26 -0.63 -2.40
N TYR A 27 1.07 -1.15 -2.14
CA TYR A 27 0.81 -2.12 -1.09
C TYR A 27 0.13 -3.35 -1.68
N TRP A 28 0.51 -4.54 -1.22
CA TRP A 28 -0.10 -5.80 -1.64
C TRP A 28 -0.14 -6.79 -0.49
N TRP A 29 -1.18 -7.62 -0.48
CA TRP A 29 -1.40 -8.61 0.56
C TRP A 29 -0.78 -9.94 0.19
N VAL A 30 -0.06 -10.54 1.13
CA VAL A 30 0.47 -11.89 1.02
C VAL A 30 0.08 -12.71 2.24
N GLN A 31 -0.03 -14.03 2.06
CA GLN A 31 -0.29 -15.00 3.11
C GLN A 31 -1.58 -14.71 3.91
N GLY A 32 -2.53 -14.01 3.30
CA GLY A 32 -3.84 -13.67 3.87
C GLY A 32 -3.84 -12.55 4.90
N CYS A 33 -2.69 -12.17 5.47
CA CYS A 33 -2.64 -11.19 6.56
C CYS A 33 -1.39 -10.29 6.60
N VAL A 34 -0.44 -10.47 5.69
CA VAL A 34 0.80 -9.68 5.66
C VAL A 34 0.68 -8.60 4.59
N LEU A 35 0.85 -7.34 4.99
CA LEU A 35 0.88 -6.21 4.07
C LEU A 35 2.32 -5.88 3.68
N CYS A 36 2.67 -6.13 2.43
CA CYS A 36 3.94 -5.71 1.86
C CYS A 36 3.85 -4.29 1.31
N GLN A 37 4.99 -3.60 1.21
CA GLN A 37 5.05 -2.24 0.68
C GLN A 37 6.26 -2.01 -0.24
N HIS A 38 6.08 -1.14 -1.22
CA HIS A 38 7.16 -0.55 -2.02
C HIS A 38 6.91 0.95 -2.19
N ILE A 39 7.89 1.78 -1.86
CA ILE A 39 7.76 3.24 -1.89
C ILE A 39 8.80 3.83 -2.82
N ARG A 40 8.36 4.66 -3.77
CA ARG A 40 9.20 5.41 -4.70
C ARG A 40 8.89 6.90 -4.59
N ARG A 41 9.87 7.71 -4.19
CA ARG A 41 9.73 9.18 -4.13
C ARG A 41 10.63 9.84 -5.16
N THR A 42 10.07 10.77 -5.92
CA THR A 42 10.81 11.60 -6.88
C THR A 42 10.63 13.07 -6.49
N LEU A 43 11.73 13.79 -6.28
CA LEU A 43 11.68 15.23 -6.04
C LEU A 43 11.35 15.97 -7.33
N TYR A 44 10.65 17.10 -7.23
CA TYR A 44 10.40 17.92 -8.41
C TYR A 44 11.73 18.41 -9.01
N GLY A 45 11.88 18.26 -10.33
CA GLY A 45 13.11 18.60 -11.05
C GLY A 45 14.24 17.55 -10.94
N ALA A 46 14.08 16.50 -10.14
CA ALA A 46 15.03 15.40 -10.12
C ALA A 46 14.79 14.43 -11.29
N GLN A 47 15.87 13.96 -11.89
CA GLN A 47 15.82 13.00 -13.00
C GLN A 47 15.56 11.56 -12.51
N GLU A 48 16.01 11.24 -11.30
CA GLU A 48 15.87 9.93 -10.68
C GLU A 48 15.17 10.00 -9.31
N PRO A 49 14.51 8.92 -8.87
CA PRO A 49 13.95 8.82 -7.53
C PRO A 49 15.01 8.77 -6.44
N LEU A 50 14.58 9.07 -5.22
CA LEU A 50 15.35 8.77 -4.02
C LEU A 50 15.50 7.26 -3.84
N SER A 51 16.70 6.85 -3.41
CA SER A 51 16.99 5.49 -2.96
C SER A 51 16.08 5.09 -1.81
N SER A 52 15.42 3.92 -1.94
CA SER A 52 14.57 3.37 -0.88
C SER A 52 15.37 2.80 0.29
N ALA A 53 16.63 2.39 0.07
CA ALA A 53 17.52 1.90 1.13
C ALA A 53 17.85 2.99 2.16
N ASP A 54 17.84 4.26 1.75
CA ASP A 54 18.20 5.41 2.59
C ASP A 54 16.98 6.06 3.25
N ARG A 55 15.78 5.47 3.10
CA ARG A 55 14.52 6.06 3.56
C ARG A 55 13.61 5.02 4.22
N PRO A 56 13.83 4.67 5.50
CA PRO A 56 13.01 3.72 6.24
C PRO A 56 11.69 4.35 6.71
N VAL A 57 10.92 4.90 5.77
CA VAL A 57 9.63 5.54 6.03
C VAL A 57 8.48 4.58 5.76
N ILE A 58 7.42 4.73 6.54
CA ILE A 58 6.16 3.99 6.34
C ILE A 58 5.14 4.88 5.61
N GLY A 59 5.04 6.15 6.02
CA GLY A 59 4.16 7.16 5.41
C GLY A 59 3.99 8.39 6.29
N CYS A 60 3.31 9.42 5.79
CA CYS A 60 2.81 10.54 6.59
C CYS A 60 1.55 10.14 7.37
N VAL A 61 1.19 10.90 8.41
CA VAL A 61 0.03 10.57 9.26
C VAL A 61 -1.28 10.40 8.47
N TRP A 62 -1.47 11.16 7.39
CA TRP A 62 -2.66 11.07 6.52
C TRP A 62 -2.66 9.79 5.66
N GLU A 63 -1.49 9.35 5.18
CA GLU A 63 -1.36 8.08 4.47
C GLU A 63 -1.61 6.91 5.43
N LEU A 64 -1.13 7.00 6.68
CA LEU A 64 -1.35 5.96 7.68
C LEU A 64 -2.82 5.72 7.99
N GLU A 65 -3.66 6.76 7.94
CA GLU A 65 -5.11 6.62 8.11
C GLU A 65 -5.75 5.84 6.95
N LEU A 66 -5.38 6.15 5.71
CA LEU A 66 -5.85 5.41 4.52
C LEU A 66 -5.38 3.94 4.55
N ILE A 67 -4.11 3.72 4.92
CA ILE A 67 -3.55 2.37 5.08
C ILE A 67 -4.30 1.60 6.18
N ASN A 68 -4.70 2.26 7.27
CA ASN A 68 -5.51 1.62 8.31
C ASN A 68 -6.93 1.29 7.81
N ALA A 69 -7.57 2.17 7.04
CA ALA A 69 -8.87 1.88 6.42
C ALA A 69 -8.81 0.64 5.53
N GLU A 70 -7.77 0.53 4.69
CA GLU A 70 -7.49 -0.66 3.88
C GLU A 70 -7.31 -1.93 4.73
N GLN A 71 -6.59 -1.86 5.85
CA GLN A 71 -6.44 -2.99 6.78
C GLN A 71 -7.76 -3.40 7.42
N VAL A 72 -8.62 -2.43 7.75
CA VAL A 72 -9.96 -2.70 8.30
C VAL A 72 -10.82 -3.40 7.25
N PHE A 73 -10.89 -2.88 6.02
CA PHE A 73 -11.65 -3.51 4.94
C PHE A 73 -11.15 -4.92 4.65
N TRP A 74 -9.83 -5.11 4.55
CA TRP A 74 -9.25 -6.44 4.36
C TRP A 74 -9.68 -7.42 5.46
N ARG A 75 -9.60 -7.00 6.74
CA ARG A 75 -10.00 -7.87 7.85
C ARG A 75 -11.49 -8.21 7.81
N ASP A 76 -12.32 -7.24 7.46
CA ASP A 76 -13.78 -7.39 7.50
C ASP A 76 -14.33 -8.19 6.29
N THR A 77 -13.62 -8.20 5.15
CA THR A 77 -14.08 -8.90 3.93
C THR A 77 -13.24 -10.12 3.55
N MET A 78 -11.95 -10.15 3.87
CA MET A 78 -11.02 -11.20 3.46
C MET A 78 -10.61 -12.14 4.60
N MET A 79 -10.64 -11.69 5.87
CA MET A 79 -10.30 -12.52 7.03
C MET A 79 -11.55 -13.12 7.72
N ILE A 80 -12.48 -13.59 6.90
CA ILE A 80 -13.73 -14.23 7.34
C ILE A 80 -13.82 -15.67 6.78
N ALA A 81 -14.84 -16.42 7.19
CA ALA A 81 -15.00 -17.83 6.80
C ALA A 81 -15.03 -18.04 5.27
N ASN A 82 -15.63 -17.10 4.53
CA ASN A 82 -15.65 -17.09 3.07
C ASN A 82 -15.12 -15.73 2.58
N PRO A 83 -13.83 -15.62 2.22
CA PRO A 83 -13.26 -14.35 1.74
C PRO A 83 -14.02 -13.80 0.53
N ASP A 84 -14.29 -12.49 0.54
CA ASP A 84 -15.06 -11.78 -0.49
C ASP A 84 -14.23 -10.64 -1.13
N PRO A 85 -13.48 -10.94 -2.21
CA PRO A 85 -12.72 -9.95 -2.98
C PRO A 85 -13.58 -8.85 -3.58
N ALA A 86 -14.82 -9.15 -3.96
CA ALA A 86 -15.70 -8.18 -4.58
C ALA A 86 -16.12 -7.10 -3.57
N SER A 87 -16.45 -7.52 -2.35
CA SER A 87 -16.74 -6.59 -1.24
C SER A 87 -15.52 -5.78 -0.85
N TYR A 88 -14.31 -6.37 -0.83
CA TYR A 88 -13.06 -5.62 -0.60
C TYR A 88 -12.87 -4.49 -1.63
N LEU A 89 -12.99 -4.81 -2.93
CA LEU A 89 -12.82 -3.83 -4.00
C LEU A 89 -13.95 -2.80 -4.09
N ALA A 90 -15.14 -3.14 -3.59
CA ALA A 90 -16.30 -2.26 -3.56
C ALA A 90 -16.28 -1.30 -2.36
N ALA A 91 -15.49 -1.58 -1.32
CA ALA A 91 -15.28 -0.67 -0.21
C ALA A 91 -14.57 0.60 -0.73
N ARG A 92 -15.34 1.69 -0.87
CA ARG A 92 -14.82 2.98 -1.35
C ARG A 92 -14.21 3.76 -0.19
N HIS A 93 -13.05 4.37 -0.46
CA HIS A 93 -12.47 5.47 0.31
C HIS A 93 -13.12 6.80 -0.06
#